data_AF-A0A6N2SQ41-F1
#
_entry.id   AF-A0A6N2SQ41-F1
#
_cell.length_a   1.000
_cell.length_b   1.000
_cell.length_c   1.000
_cell.angle_alpha   90.00
_cell.angle_beta   90.00
_cell.angle_gamma   90.00
#
_symmetry.space_group_name_H-M   'P 1'
#
loop_
_entity.id
_entity.type
_entity.pdbx_description
1 polymer ?
#
loop_
_entity_poly.entity_id
_entity_poly.type
_entity_poly.pdbx_seq_one_letter_code
_entity_poly.pdbx_strand_id
1 'polypeptide(L)'
;MKKYSFPEKAVLVYPTLIGKEFTEQQIKEVYRDVAIYFEYPCFEMWLEGMKRNGFIIETEVKLSKELLILDTIEEIRQKAHENPEAYPIDYTIRLIQGIVAKGFGFESRTEWIEELKQSPRSIYSKRLEENRFYI
;
A
#
# COMPACT_ATOMS: atom_id res chain seq x y z
N MET A 1 8.41 1.95 0.89
CA MET A 1 8.81 3.02 1.85
C MET A 1 9.63 2.35 2.96
N LYS A 2 10.68 3.00 3.48
CA LYS A 2 11.47 2.43 4.58
C LYS A 2 10.95 2.89 5.94
N LYS A 3 10.95 1.98 6.91
CA LYS A 3 10.75 2.27 8.33
C LYS A 3 11.97 1.83 9.12
N TYR A 4 12.25 2.56 10.19
CA TYR A 4 13.37 2.31 11.08
C TYR A 4 12.85 2.14 12.50
N SER A 5 13.35 1.16 13.23
CA SER A 5 12.99 0.94 14.63
C SER A 5 14.22 0.55 15.46
N PHE A 6 14.13 0.79 16.77
CA PHE A 6 15.17 0.46 17.73
C PHE A 6 14.73 -0.77 18.53
N PRO A 7 15.39 -1.94 18.39
CA PRO A 7 15.06 -3.15 19.13
C PRO A 7 15.45 -3.02 20.60
N GLU A 8 14.92 -3.87 21.48
CA GLU A 8 15.17 -3.82 22.94
C GLU A 8 16.65 -3.76 23.32
N LYS A 9 17.53 -4.41 22.55
CA LYS A 9 18.98 -4.35 22.69
C LYS A 9 19.53 -2.92 22.71
N ALA A 10 18.89 -1.98 22.03
CA ALA A 10 19.30 -0.59 21.97
C ALA A 10 18.93 0.20 23.24
N VAL A 11 18.20 -0.38 24.20
CA VAL A 11 17.65 0.35 25.37
C VAL A 11 18.73 1.03 26.22
N LEU A 12 19.93 0.45 26.29
CA LEU A 12 21.03 1.02 27.06
C LEU A 12 21.63 2.28 26.41
N VAL A 13 21.46 2.43 25.09
CA VAL A 13 22.01 3.54 24.31
C VAL A 13 20.92 4.57 23.98
N TYR A 14 19.72 4.08 23.62
CA TYR A 14 18.59 4.89 23.15
C TYR A 14 17.27 4.49 23.84
N PRO A 15 17.17 4.61 25.18
CA PRO A 15 16.00 4.12 25.92
C PRO A 15 14.68 4.76 25.49
N THR A 16 14.70 6.03 25.08
CA THR A 16 13.50 6.79 24.68
C THR A 16 13.01 6.48 23.26
N LEU A 17 13.79 5.72 22.48
CA LEU A 17 13.48 5.37 21.08
C LEU A 17 12.92 3.95 20.92
N ILE A 18 12.97 3.13 21.97
CA ILE A 18 12.46 1.76 21.97
C ILE A 18 10.96 1.73 21.71
N GLY A 19 10.52 0.80 20.85
CA GLY A 19 9.11 0.61 20.51
C GLY A 19 8.53 1.68 19.56
N LYS A 20 9.34 2.64 19.11
CA LYS A 20 8.93 3.65 18.12
C LYS A 20 9.37 3.24 16.71
N GLU A 21 8.59 3.68 15.74
CA GLU A 21 8.93 3.55 14.31
C GLU A 21 9.11 4.92 13.68
N PHE A 22 10.14 5.03 12.83
CA PHE A 22 10.55 6.27 12.20
C PHE A 22 10.50 6.13 10.68
N THR A 23 10.02 7.17 10.01
CA THR A 23 10.23 7.35 8.57
C THR A 23 11.68 7.76 8.28
N GLU A 24 12.05 7.80 7.00
CA GLU A 24 13.38 8.25 6.59
C GLU A 24 13.69 9.70 7.03
N GLN A 25 12.67 10.58 7.02
CA GLN A 25 12.86 11.95 7.50
C GLN A 25 13.05 12.00 9.01
N GLN A 26 12.22 11.26 9.75
CA GLN A 26 12.28 11.26 11.21
C GLN A 26 13.57 10.60 11.74
N ILE A 27 14.12 9.59 11.06
CA ILE A 27 15.39 8.99 11.49
C ILE A 27 16.59 9.93 11.26
N LYS A 28 16.51 10.84 10.28
CA LYS A 28 17.51 11.92 10.10
C LYS A 28 17.44 12.95 11.23
N GLU A 29 16.23 13.22 11.75
CA GLU A 29 16.07 14.05 12.95
C GLU A 29 16.63 13.37 14.19
N VAL A 30 16.40 12.05 14.35
CA VAL A 30 17.03 11.27 15.42
C VAL A 30 18.55 11.37 15.33
N TYR A 31 19.14 11.18 14.15
CA TYR A 31 20.59 11.35 13.94
C TYR A 31 21.06 12.72 14.43
N ARG A 32 20.35 13.80 14.04
CA ARG A 32 20.71 15.15 14.47
C ARG A 32 20.72 15.30 15.99
N ASP A 33 19.78 14.65 16.67
CA ASP A 33 19.57 14.85 18.09
C ASP A 33 20.44 13.94 18.97
N VAL A 34 20.92 12.79 18.45
CA VAL A 34 21.62 11.77 19.27
C VAL A 34 23.03 11.42 18.80
N ALA A 35 23.42 11.80 17.58
CA ALA A 35 24.71 11.37 17.03
C ALA A 35 25.90 12.10 17.65
N ILE A 36 26.95 11.34 17.93
CA ILE A 36 28.25 11.88 18.30
C ILE A 36 28.97 12.22 16.99
N TYR A 37 28.85 13.48 16.55
CA TYR A 37 29.35 13.92 15.23
C TYR A 37 30.85 13.72 15.00
N PHE A 38 31.65 13.64 16.06
CA PHE A 38 33.06 13.29 15.95
C PHE A 38 33.27 11.85 15.46
N GLU A 39 32.45 10.90 15.93
CA GLU A 39 32.50 9.50 15.53
C GLU A 39 31.71 9.24 14.24
N TYR A 40 30.61 9.98 14.05
CA TYR A 40 29.70 9.84 12.93
C TYR A 40 29.43 11.19 12.24
N PRO A 41 30.35 11.63 11.37
CA PRO A 41 30.29 12.97 10.77
C PRO A 41 29.16 13.14 9.76
N CYS A 42 28.58 12.05 9.24
CA CYS A 42 27.39 12.09 8.40
C CYS A 42 26.36 11.01 8.78
N PHE A 43 25.14 11.22 8.30
CA PHE A 43 23.98 10.37 8.57
C PHE A 43 24.21 8.94 8.08
N GLU A 44 24.78 8.77 6.89
CA GLU A 44 24.99 7.47 6.26
C GLU A 44 25.93 6.59 7.10
N MET A 45 27.04 7.16 7.57
CA MET A 45 27.99 6.46 8.44
C MET A 45 27.35 6.07 9.78
N TRP A 46 26.55 6.95 10.38
CA TRP A 46 25.81 6.64 11.61
C TRP A 46 24.81 5.51 11.37
N LEU A 47 23.96 5.63 10.36
CA LEU A 47 22.91 4.66 10.08
C LEU A 47 23.50 3.28 9.77
N GLU A 48 24.55 3.20 8.95
CA GLU A 48 25.25 1.95 8.66
C GLU A 48 25.88 1.34 9.92
N GLY A 49 26.55 2.15 10.74
CA GLY A 49 27.13 1.72 12.00
C GLY A 49 26.07 1.18 12.97
N MET A 50 24.96 1.91 13.14
CA MET A 50 23.84 1.51 14.00
C MET A 50 23.16 0.23 13.49
N LYS A 51 22.98 0.07 12.17
CA LYS A 51 22.45 -1.17 11.58
C LYS A 51 23.40 -2.34 11.77
N ARG A 52 24.70 -2.17 11.49
CA ARG A 52 25.73 -3.19 11.67
C ARG A 52 25.83 -3.64 13.12
N ASN A 53 25.73 -2.70 14.05
CA ASN A 53 25.71 -2.97 15.48
C ASN A 53 24.35 -3.46 15.98
N GLY A 54 23.33 -3.58 15.12
CA GLY A 54 21.99 -4.06 15.47
C GLY A 54 21.21 -3.16 16.43
N PHE A 55 21.51 -1.86 16.44
CA PHE A 55 20.76 -0.84 17.19
C PHE A 55 19.62 -0.23 16.38
N ILE A 56 19.65 -0.37 15.05
CA ILE A 56 18.54 0.02 14.17
C ILE A 56 18.20 -1.17 13.28
N ILE A 57 16.90 -1.47 13.19
CA ILE A 57 16.33 -2.37 12.20
C ILE A 57 15.70 -1.51 11.11
N GLU A 58 16.13 -1.73 9.87
CA GLU A 58 15.47 -1.16 8.69
C GLU A 58 14.49 -2.19 8.15
N THR A 59 13.23 -1.79 7.98
CA THR A 59 12.19 -2.62 7.38
C THR A 59 11.65 -1.94 6.13
N GLU A 60 11.54 -2.72 5.07
CA GLU A 60 10.85 -2.28 3.86
C GLU A 60 9.34 -2.45 4.06
N VAL A 61 8.62 -1.32 4.11
CA VAL A 61 7.16 -1.31 4.07
C VAL A 61 6.73 -1.35 2.61
N LYS A 62 6.16 -2.48 2.23
CA LYS A 62 5.46 -2.67 0.96
C LYS A 62 4.02 -2.21 1.11
N LEU A 63 3.46 -1.62 0.06
CA LEU A 63 2.02 -1.34 0.01
C LEU A 63 1.26 -2.65 0.18
N SER A 64 0.23 -2.63 1.02
CA SER A 64 -0.65 -3.79 1.14
C SER A 64 -1.41 -4.01 -0.18
N LYS A 65 -1.93 -5.22 -0.37
CA LYS A 65 -2.74 -5.54 -1.54
C LYS A 65 -3.93 -4.59 -1.68
N GLU A 66 -4.58 -4.28 -0.56
CA GLU A 66 -5.72 -3.37 -0.46
C GLU A 66 -5.34 -1.95 -0.88
N LEU A 67 -4.20 -1.45 -0.39
CA LEU A 67 -3.72 -0.12 -0.76
C LEU A 67 -3.36 -0.03 -2.24
N LEU A 68 -2.74 -1.08 -2.82
CA LEU A 68 -2.46 -1.12 -4.26
C LEU A 68 -3.73 -1.08 -5.10
N ILE A 69 -4.78 -1.79 -4.69
CA ILE A 69 -6.08 -1.76 -5.37
C ILE A 69 -6.67 -0.35 -5.33
N LEU A 70 -6.70 0.28 -4.16
CA LEU A 70 -7.24 1.62 -3.98
C LEU A 70 -6.43 2.69 -4.75
N ASP A 71 -5.11 2.58 -4.74
CA ASP A 71 -4.21 3.46 -5.49
C ASP A 71 -4.46 3.37 -7.01
N THR A 72 -4.64 2.14 -7.52
CA THR A 72 -4.97 1.93 -8.93
C THR A 72 -6.36 2.48 -9.31
N ILE A 73 -7.34 2.38 -8.41
CA ILE A 73 -8.68 2.94 -8.62
C ILE A 73 -8.62 4.47 -8.67
N GLU A 74 -7.84 5.09 -7.78
CA GLU A 74 -7.65 6.54 -7.78
C GLU A 74 -7.00 7.03 -9.08
N GLU A 75 -5.99 6.32 -9.58
CA GLU A 75 -5.37 6.63 -10.88
C GLU A 75 -6.37 6.57 -12.04
N ILE A 76 -7.29 5.60 -12.07
CA ILE A 76 -8.36 5.56 -13.08
C ILE A 76 -9.30 6.75 -12.91
N ARG A 77 -9.65 7.11 -11.67
CA ARG A 77 -10.52 8.26 -11.39
C ARG A 77 -9.89 9.56 -11.91
N GLN A 78 -8.59 9.74 -11.72
CA GLN A 78 -7.85 10.90 -12.25
C GLN A 78 -7.87 10.91 -13.78
N LYS A 79 -7.55 9.78 -14.43
CA LYS A 79 -7.62 9.67 -15.90
C LYS A 79 -9.01 9.95 -16.47
N ALA A 80 -10.06 9.52 -15.77
CA ALA A 80 -11.43 9.81 -16.16
C ALA A 80 -11.80 11.29 -16.02
N HIS A 81 -11.21 11.97 -15.04
CA HIS A 81 -11.37 13.41 -14.88
C HIS A 81 -10.60 14.20 -15.94
N GLU A 82 -9.37 13.80 -16.24
CA GLU A 82 -8.49 14.45 -17.22
C GLU A 82 -8.94 14.22 -18.67
N ASN A 83 -9.53 13.06 -18.97
CA ASN A 83 -9.97 12.69 -20.31
C ASN A 83 -11.32 11.94 -20.29
N PRO A 84 -12.44 12.65 -20.05
CA PRO A 84 -13.75 12.02 -19.90
C PRO A 84 -14.24 11.31 -21.17
N GLU A 85 -13.83 11.76 -22.36
CA GLU A 85 -14.21 11.12 -23.63
C GLU A 85 -13.55 9.75 -23.81
N ALA A 86 -12.29 9.59 -23.38
CA ALA A 86 -11.58 8.31 -23.41
C ALA A 86 -11.99 7.38 -22.25
N TYR A 87 -12.61 7.93 -21.20
CA TYR A 87 -13.03 7.19 -20.01
C TYR A 87 -14.52 7.38 -19.68
N PRO A 88 -15.44 6.96 -20.58
CA PRO A 88 -16.87 7.00 -20.28
C PRO A 88 -17.20 6.28 -18.96
N ILE A 89 -18.23 6.75 -18.26
CA ILE A 89 -18.58 6.28 -16.91
C ILE A 89 -18.69 4.74 -16.85
N ASP A 90 -19.40 4.13 -17.80
CA ASP A 90 -19.56 2.66 -17.82
C ASP A 90 -18.22 1.93 -18.02
N TYR A 91 -17.37 2.42 -18.93
CA TYR A 91 -16.03 1.85 -19.15
C TYR A 91 -15.17 1.96 -17.88
N THR A 92 -15.17 3.12 -17.24
CA THR A 92 -14.47 3.37 -15.97
C THR A 92 -14.93 2.42 -14.86
N ILE A 93 -16.25 2.23 -14.70
CA ILE A 93 -16.82 1.27 -13.75
C ILE A 93 -16.35 -0.16 -14.05
N ARG A 94 -16.34 -0.57 -15.33
CA ARG A 94 -15.88 -1.91 -15.73
C ARG A 94 -14.39 -2.12 -15.45
N LEU A 95 -13.55 -1.10 -15.65
CA LEU A 95 -12.12 -1.17 -15.29
C LEU A 95 -11.93 -1.36 -13.78
N ILE A 96 -12.63 -0.55 -12.97
CA ILE A 96 -12.59 -0.64 -11.50
C ILE A 96 -13.04 -2.03 -11.04
N GLN A 97 -14.14 -2.55 -11.58
CA GLN A 97 -14.62 -3.90 -11.29
C GLN A 97 -13.56 -4.97 -11.61
N GLY A 98 -12.83 -4.82 -12.73
CA GLY A 98 -11.75 -5.74 -13.09
C GLY A 98 -10.57 -5.70 -12.12
N ILE A 99 -10.16 -4.52 -11.65
CA ILE A 99 -9.09 -4.39 -10.65
C ILE A 99 -9.52 -5.01 -9.33
N VAL A 100 -10.74 -4.73 -8.88
CA VAL A 100 -11.28 -5.30 -7.64
C VAL A 100 -11.35 -6.82 -7.76
N ALA A 101 -11.87 -7.37 -8.87
CA ALA A 101 -11.92 -8.82 -9.09
C ALA A 101 -10.53 -9.47 -8.98
N LYS A 102 -9.51 -8.90 -9.64
CA LYS A 102 -8.11 -9.33 -9.48
C LYS A 102 -7.61 -9.22 -8.04
N GLY A 103 -7.97 -8.13 -7.37
CA GLY A 103 -7.73 -7.91 -5.95
C GLY A 103 -8.34 -8.97 -5.04
N PHE A 104 -9.41 -9.63 -5.45
CA PHE A 104 -10.05 -10.72 -4.71
C PHE A 104 -9.66 -12.13 -5.21
N GLY A 105 -8.71 -12.23 -6.13
CA GLY A 105 -8.15 -13.51 -6.60
C GLY A 105 -8.77 -14.07 -7.87
N PHE A 106 -9.66 -13.33 -8.53
CA PHE A 106 -10.15 -13.68 -9.87
C PHE A 106 -9.12 -13.27 -10.94
N GLU A 107 -9.00 -14.01 -12.02
CA GLU A 107 -8.21 -13.65 -13.19
C GLU A 107 -8.77 -12.42 -13.92
N SER A 108 -10.10 -12.27 -13.90
CA SER A 108 -10.77 -11.19 -14.62
C SER A 108 -12.15 -10.82 -14.05
N ARG A 109 -12.68 -9.68 -14.51
CA ARG A 109 -14.08 -9.28 -14.29
C ARG A 109 -15.06 -10.35 -14.81
N THR A 110 -14.74 -11.00 -15.93
CA THR A 110 -15.61 -12.00 -16.56
C THR A 110 -15.77 -13.22 -15.66
N GLU A 111 -14.67 -13.71 -15.10
CA GLU A 111 -14.71 -14.86 -14.17
C GLU A 111 -15.54 -14.54 -12.93
N TRP A 112 -15.33 -13.37 -12.32
CA TRP A 112 -16.16 -12.90 -11.21
C TRP A 112 -17.66 -12.86 -11.57
N ILE A 113 -17.99 -12.43 -12.79
CA ILE A 113 -19.39 -12.40 -13.26
C ILE A 113 -19.95 -13.81 -13.44
N GLU A 114 -19.19 -14.77 -13.96
CA GLU A 114 -19.65 -16.15 -14.10
C GLU A 114 -19.98 -16.77 -12.73
N GLU A 115 -19.16 -16.50 -11.71
CA GLU A 115 -19.43 -16.91 -10.32
C GLU A 115 -20.72 -16.28 -9.78
N LEU A 116 -20.97 -15.00 -10.07
CA LEU A 116 -22.21 -14.33 -9.67
C LEU A 116 -23.45 -14.95 -10.32
N LYS A 117 -23.37 -15.38 -11.59
CA LYS A 117 -24.49 -16.04 -12.28
C LYS A 117 -24.89 -17.34 -11.60
N GLN A 118 -23.91 -18.11 -11.13
CA GLN A 118 -24.11 -19.40 -10.48
C GLN A 118 -24.67 -19.27 -9.06
N SER A 119 -24.64 -18.07 -8.45
CA SER A 119 -25.14 -17.80 -7.11
C SER A 119 -26.58 -17.24 -7.15
N PRO A 120 -27.62 -18.05 -6.82
CA PRO A 120 -29.03 -17.60 -6.92
C PRO A 120 -29.39 -16.47 -5.94
N ARG A 121 -28.52 -16.23 -4.95
CA ARG A 121 -28.68 -15.14 -3.99
C ARG A 121 -28.11 -13.82 -4.49
N SER A 122 -27.30 -13.84 -5.55
CA SER A 122 -26.70 -12.63 -6.10
C SER A 122 -27.76 -11.78 -6.81
N ILE A 123 -27.61 -10.45 -6.72
CA ILE A 123 -28.46 -9.52 -7.47
C ILE A 123 -28.28 -9.72 -8.98
N TYR A 124 -27.07 -10.11 -9.41
CA TYR A 124 -26.75 -10.36 -10.81
C TYR A 124 -27.57 -11.52 -11.38
N SER A 125 -27.59 -12.67 -10.67
CA SER A 125 -28.34 -13.86 -11.07
C SER A 125 -29.84 -13.56 -11.16
N LYS A 126 -30.40 -12.88 -10.15
CA LYS A 126 -31.81 -12.44 -10.17
C LYS A 126 -32.16 -11.53 -11.35
N ARG A 127 -31.31 -10.54 -11.64
CA ARG A 127 -31.52 -9.66 -12.81
C ARG A 127 -31.44 -10.41 -14.14
N LEU A 128 -30.67 -11.49 -14.19
CA LEU A 128 -30.53 -12.33 -15.38
C LEU A 128 -31.82 -13.11 -15.63
N GLU A 129 -32.38 -13.71 -14.58
CA GLU A 129 -33.67 -14.41 -14.61
C GLU A 129 -34.82 -13.46 -14.98
N GLU A 130 -34.80 -12.23 -14.48
CA GLU A 130 -35.82 -11.21 -14.75
C GLU A 130 -35.66 -10.53 -16.14
N ASN A 131 -34.60 -10.84 -16.90
CA ASN A 131 -34.24 -10.18 -18.16
C ASN A 131 -34.14 -8.64 -18.03
N ARG A 132 -33.57 -8.15 -16.92
CA ARG A 132 -33.46 -6.72 -16.57
C ARG A 132 -32.04 -6.16 -16.71
N PHE A 133 -31.24 -6.70 -17.62
CA PHE A 133 -29.94 -6.13 -17.95
C PHE A 133 -30.09 -5.04 -19.03
N TYR A 134 -29.63 -3.84 -18.70
CA TYR A 134 -29.41 -2.78 -19.68
C TYR A 134 -27.98 -2.98 -20.20
N ILE A 135 -27.86 -3.35 -21.48
CA ILE A 135 -26.58 -3.55 -22.20
C ILE A 135 -26.07 -2.20 -22.69
#